data_AF-A0A7L3FH24-F1
#
_entry.id   AF-A0A7L3FH24-F1
#
_cell.length_a   1.000
_cell.length_b   1.000
_cell.length_c   1.000
_cell.angle_alpha   90.00
_cell.angle_beta   90.00
_cell.angle_gamma   90.00
#
_symmetry.space_group_name_H-M   'P 1'
#
loop_
_entity.id
_entity.type
_entity.pdbx_description
1 polymer ?
#
loop_
_entity_poly.entity_id
_entity_poly.type
_entity_poly.pdbx_seq_one_letter_code
_entity_poly.pdbx_strand_id
1 'polypeptide(L)'
;ARRRRRPGGAAQSRQRWRSDGRALQKLPVHMGLVVTEEEPSYADMASLVVWCMAVGISYVSVYDHNGIFKRNNSRLMDEILKQQQELLGIDCSKYNVEFANQDKADQVLNCQSTLKVLSPEDGKADIVKAAQNFCQLVAQQQRTYTDLDVNVLDNLLSSKYGI
;
A
#
# COMPACT_ATOMS: atom_id res chain seq x y z
N ALA A 1 13.79 23.21 24.77
CA ALA A 1 12.36 23.42 25.12
C ALA A 1 11.48 22.63 24.14
N ARG A 2 10.89 21.52 24.59
CA ARG A 2 10.03 20.64 23.76
C ARG A 2 8.66 21.32 23.63
N ARG A 3 8.36 21.92 22.47
CA ARG A 3 7.02 22.48 22.18
C ARG A 3 6.01 21.33 22.12
N ARG A 4 5.26 21.11 23.19
CA ARG A 4 4.06 20.28 23.17
C ARG A 4 3.04 20.97 22.26
N ARG A 5 2.82 20.44 21.06
CA ARG A 5 1.72 20.86 20.18
C ARG A 5 0.39 20.51 20.86
N ARG A 6 -0.53 21.47 20.90
CA ARG A 6 -1.87 21.29 21.47
C ARG A 6 -2.68 20.30 20.60
N PRO A 7 -3.51 19.43 21.20
CA PRO A 7 -4.29 18.41 20.49
C PRO A 7 -5.26 18.96 19.41
N GLY A 8 -5.58 20.26 19.43
CA GLY A 8 -6.42 20.91 18.41
C GLY A 8 -5.77 21.11 17.03
N GLY A 9 -4.44 21.03 16.91
CA GLY A 9 -3.73 21.28 15.64
C GLY A 9 -3.76 20.11 14.64
N ALA A 10 -3.92 18.88 15.15
CA ALA A 10 -3.86 17.68 14.32
C ALA A 10 -5.18 17.42 13.57
N ALA A 11 -6.32 17.62 14.24
CA ALA A 11 -7.65 17.52 13.63
C ALA A 11 -7.87 18.57 12.51
N GLN A 12 -7.37 19.80 12.71
CA GLN A 12 -7.41 20.86 11.70
C GLN A 12 -6.54 20.53 10.48
N SER A 13 -5.34 19.97 10.71
CA SER A 13 -4.45 19.53 9.62
C SER A 13 -5.09 18.43 8.76
N ARG A 14 -5.74 17.44 9.40
CA ARG A 14 -6.45 16.37 8.68
C ARG A 14 -7.61 16.89 7.83
N GLN A 15 -8.40 17.83 8.34
CA GLN A 15 -9.50 18.43 7.58
C GLN A 15 -9.02 19.25 6.39
N ARG A 16 -7.90 19.96 6.56
CA ARG A 16 -7.25 20.71 5.49
C ARG A 16 -6.81 19.79 4.35
N TRP A 17 -6.04 18.73 4.65
CA TRP A 17 -5.53 17.80 3.63
C TRP A 17 -6.62 17.11 2.83
N ARG A 18 -7.73 16.73 3.48
CA ARG A 18 -8.89 16.20 2.77
C ARG A 18 -9.57 17.22 1.87
N SER A 19 -9.59 18.49 2.28
CA SER A 19 -10.16 19.56 1.47
C SER A 19 -9.28 19.84 0.26
N ASP A 20 -7.96 19.83 0.45
CA ASP A 20 -6.98 19.96 -0.63
C ASP A 20 -7.15 18.83 -1.65
N GLY A 21 -7.29 17.58 -1.20
CA GLY A 21 -7.55 16.43 -2.09
C GLY A 21 -8.86 16.55 -2.87
N ARG A 22 -9.94 17.03 -2.23
CA ARG A 22 -11.24 17.26 -2.90
C ARG A 22 -11.24 18.45 -3.87
N ALA A 23 -10.32 19.39 -3.70
CA ALA A 23 -10.21 20.56 -4.58
C ALA A 23 -9.53 20.23 -5.91
N LEU A 24 -8.82 19.09 -6.00
CA LEU A 24 -8.25 18.61 -7.25
C LEU A 24 -9.35 18.11 -8.19
N GLN A 25 -9.22 18.39 -9.49
CA GLN A 25 -10.16 17.91 -10.51
C GLN A 25 -10.30 16.37 -10.52
N LYS A 26 -9.20 15.68 -10.18
CA LYS A 26 -9.15 14.22 -10.01
C LYS A 26 -8.09 13.87 -8.98
N LEU A 27 -8.35 12.80 -8.24
CA LEU A 27 -7.40 12.20 -7.31
C LEU A 27 -7.15 10.74 -7.76
N PRO A 28 -5.90 10.27 -7.81
CA PRO A 28 -5.63 8.89 -8.14
C PRO A 28 -6.19 7.96 -7.05
N VAL A 29 -6.84 6.86 -7.46
CA VAL A 29 -7.27 5.80 -6.54
C VAL A 29 -6.06 5.05 -6.00
N HIS A 30 -5.05 4.82 -6.86
CA HIS A 30 -3.80 4.13 -6.56
C HIS A 30 -2.59 5.01 -6.92
N MET A 31 -1.61 5.11 -6.02
CA MET A 31 -0.34 5.81 -6.25
C MET A 31 0.85 4.86 -6.09
N GLY A 32 1.71 4.78 -7.09
CA GLY A 32 2.99 4.08 -7.03
C GLY A 32 4.15 5.03 -6.74
N LEU A 33 4.95 4.71 -5.74
CA LEU A 33 6.17 5.40 -5.36
C LEU A 33 7.36 4.51 -5.70
N VAL A 34 8.18 4.93 -6.68
CA VAL A 34 9.37 4.19 -7.13
C VAL A 34 10.60 4.87 -6.56
N VAL A 35 11.35 4.15 -5.72
CA VAL A 35 12.54 4.64 -5.05
C VAL A 35 13.78 4.14 -5.78
N THR A 36 14.56 5.08 -6.32
CA THR A 36 15.78 4.82 -7.08
C THR A 36 17.05 5.16 -6.29
N GLU A 37 16.89 5.76 -5.11
CA GLU A 37 18.01 6.11 -4.22
C GLU A 37 18.65 4.85 -3.64
N GLU A 38 19.98 4.86 -3.53
CA GLU A 38 20.75 3.74 -2.98
C GLU A 38 20.53 3.58 -1.46
N GLU A 39 20.47 4.71 -0.75
CA GLU A 39 20.21 4.79 0.70
C GLU A 39 18.92 5.55 0.97
N PRO A 40 17.74 4.89 0.88
CA PRO A 40 16.49 5.61 0.94
C PRO A 40 16.09 5.97 2.37
N SER A 41 15.54 7.17 2.54
CA SER A 41 15.06 7.67 3.83
C SER A 41 13.69 7.10 4.21
N TYR A 42 13.64 6.36 5.32
CA TYR A 42 12.38 5.81 5.86
C TYR A 42 11.42 6.91 6.32
N ALA A 43 11.94 8.01 6.88
CA ALA A 43 11.12 9.10 7.40
C ALA A 43 10.43 9.87 6.27
N ASP A 44 11.14 10.11 5.16
CA ASP A 44 10.57 10.78 3.99
C ASP A 44 9.55 9.89 3.28
N MET A 45 9.86 8.60 3.11
CA MET A 45 8.89 7.65 2.56
C MET A 45 7.65 7.51 3.43
N ALA A 46 7.80 7.44 4.75
CA ALA A 46 6.67 7.44 5.67
C ALA A 46 5.82 8.70 5.53
N SER A 47 6.45 9.87 5.43
CA SER A 47 5.75 11.14 5.23
C SER A 47 4.95 11.16 3.93
N LEU A 48 5.54 10.71 2.82
CA LEU A 48 4.88 10.61 1.52
C LEU A 48 3.66 9.68 1.59
N VAL A 49 3.81 8.49 2.17
CA VAL A 49 2.71 7.54 2.36
C VAL A 49 1.59 8.18 3.18
N VAL A 50 1.90 8.82 4.31
CA VAL A 50 0.89 9.48 5.16
C VAL A 50 0.20 10.62 4.44
N TRP A 51 0.91 11.42 3.65
CA TRP A 51 0.29 12.48 2.85
C TRP A 51 -0.67 11.93 1.81
N CYS A 52 -0.31 10.85 1.11
CA CYS A 52 -1.20 10.18 0.16
C CYS A 52 -2.52 9.75 0.83
N MET A 53 -2.41 9.08 1.97
CA MET A 53 -3.56 8.62 2.76
C MET A 53 -4.40 9.80 3.27
N ALA A 54 -3.75 10.88 3.67
CA ALA A 54 -4.40 12.07 4.21
C ALA A 54 -5.22 12.85 3.18
N VAL A 55 -4.71 12.97 1.94
CA VAL A 55 -5.45 13.64 0.85
C VAL A 55 -6.58 12.77 0.28
N GLY A 56 -6.60 11.47 0.60
CA GLY A 56 -7.69 10.55 0.27
C GLY A 56 -7.36 9.50 -0.79
N ILE A 57 -6.07 9.23 -1.06
CA ILE A 57 -5.65 8.15 -1.96
C ILE A 57 -5.93 6.80 -1.26
N SER A 58 -6.57 5.88 -1.98
CA SER A 58 -7.04 4.60 -1.40
C SER A 58 -5.97 3.52 -1.40
N TYR A 59 -5.02 3.54 -2.34
CA TYR A 59 -3.94 2.56 -2.40
C TYR A 59 -2.60 3.25 -2.64
N VAL A 60 -1.58 2.83 -1.90
CA VAL A 60 -0.21 3.29 -2.07
C VAL A 60 0.69 2.07 -2.23
N SER A 61 1.46 2.02 -3.30
CA SER A 61 2.51 1.01 -3.49
C SER A 61 3.88 1.67 -3.40
N VAL A 62 4.75 1.18 -2.53
CA VAL A 62 6.16 1.58 -2.46
C VAL A 62 6.99 0.49 -3.12
N TYR A 63 7.79 0.84 -4.13
CA TYR A 63 8.69 -0.07 -4.83
C TYR A 63 10.12 0.40 -4.67
N ASP A 64 11.02 -0.53 -4.34
CA ASP A 64 12.45 -0.31 -4.43
C ASP A 64 13.15 -1.51 -5.08
N HIS A 65 14.14 -1.23 -5.92
CA HIS A 65 14.81 -2.26 -6.73
C HIS A 65 15.60 -3.26 -5.88
N ASN A 66 16.16 -2.80 -4.75
CA ASN A 66 17.02 -3.61 -3.89
C ASN A 66 16.22 -4.40 -2.82
N GLY A 67 14.88 -4.29 -2.83
CA GLY A 67 13.98 -4.85 -1.83
C GLY A 67 14.28 -4.41 -0.39
N ILE A 68 14.89 -3.24 -0.20
CA ILE A 68 15.26 -2.66 1.10
C ILE A 68 14.01 -2.48 1.97
N PHE A 69 12.96 -1.84 1.46
CA PHE A 69 11.75 -1.62 2.24
C PHE A 69 11.00 -2.91 2.51
N LYS A 70 10.98 -3.82 1.54
CA LYS A 70 10.30 -5.11 1.70
C LYS A 70 10.98 -5.99 2.75
N ARG A 71 12.32 -6.02 2.78
CA ARG A 71 13.11 -6.74 3.80
C ARG A 71 13.03 -6.10 5.18
N ASN A 72 12.86 -4.78 5.25
CA ASN A 72 12.79 -4.01 6.50
C ASN A 72 11.39 -3.42 6.72
N ASN A 73 10.34 -4.19 6.39
CA ASN A 73 8.96 -3.71 6.38
C ASN A 73 8.54 -3.17 7.75
N SER A 74 8.90 -3.85 8.84
CA SER A 74 8.61 -3.40 10.22
C SER A 74 9.11 -1.98 10.48
N ARG A 75 10.34 -1.66 10.06
CA ARG A 75 10.93 -0.32 10.23
C ARG A 75 10.16 0.74 9.44
N LEU A 76 9.73 0.45 8.21
CA LEU A 76 8.92 1.37 7.42
C LEU A 76 7.55 1.59 8.08
N MET A 77 6.94 0.52 8.57
CA MET A 77 5.66 0.61 9.29
C MET A 77 5.77 1.43 10.56
N ASP A 78 6.83 1.25 11.35
CA ASP A 78 7.07 2.02 12.57
C ASP A 78 7.19 3.53 12.27
N GLU A 79 7.94 3.91 11.23
CA GLU A 79 8.04 5.31 10.81
C GLU A 79 6.70 5.84 10.26
N ILE A 80 5.91 5.04 9.55
CA ILE A 80 4.56 5.43 9.11
C ILE A 80 3.64 5.70 10.30
N LEU A 81 3.60 4.80 11.28
CA LEU A 81 2.76 4.96 12.48
C LEU A 81 3.17 6.20 13.27
N LYS A 82 4.48 6.42 13.42
CA LYS A 82 5.03 7.63 14.03
C LYS A 82 4.62 8.89 13.28
N GLN A 83 4.76 8.92 11.96
CA GLN A 83 4.36 10.08 11.13
C GLN A 83 2.84 10.31 11.18
N GLN A 84 2.02 9.26 11.20
CA GLN A 84 0.57 9.38 11.38
C GLN A 84 0.24 10.03 12.72
N GLN A 85 0.88 9.60 13.81
CA GLN A 85 0.65 10.20 15.13
C GLN A 85 1.09 11.67 15.15
N GLU A 86 2.27 11.99 14.61
CA GLU A 86 2.82 13.35 14.61
C GLU A 86 2.02 14.34 13.74
N LEU A 87 1.53 13.88 12.59
CA LEU A 87 0.88 14.72 11.59
C LEU A 87 -0.64 14.77 11.72
N LEU A 88 -1.26 13.64 12.06
CA LEU A 88 -2.71 13.48 12.10
C LEU A 88 -3.26 13.37 13.53
N GLY A 89 -2.40 13.15 14.52
CA GLY A 89 -2.82 13.03 15.93
C GLY A 89 -3.74 11.84 16.17
N ILE A 90 -3.57 10.76 15.41
CA ILE A 90 -4.41 9.55 15.49
C ILE A 90 -3.72 8.53 16.39
N ASP A 91 -4.41 8.08 17.45
CA ASP A 91 -4.02 6.88 18.21
C ASP A 91 -4.38 5.64 17.39
N CYS A 92 -3.36 4.96 16.88
CA CYS A 92 -3.47 3.98 15.80
C CYS A 92 -3.88 2.55 16.24
N SER A 93 -4.80 2.41 17.21
CA SER A 93 -5.36 1.09 17.57
C SER A 93 -6.42 0.56 16.58
N LYS A 94 -6.64 1.24 15.44
CA LYS A 94 -7.83 1.04 14.58
C LYS A 94 -7.55 0.89 13.07
N TYR A 95 -6.30 0.72 12.64
CA TYR A 95 -6.01 0.48 11.22
C TYR A 95 -5.61 -0.97 10.97
N ASN A 96 -6.47 -1.72 10.26
CA ASN A 96 -6.08 -2.96 9.60
C ASN A 96 -5.24 -2.59 8.37
N VAL A 97 -3.92 -2.67 8.52
CA VAL A 97 -3.01 -2.75 7.39
C VAL A 97 -3.10 -4.19 6.90
N GLU A 98 -4.00 -4.44 5.95
CA GLU A 98 -4.10 -5.76 5.34
C GLU A 98 -2.84 -6.00 4.50
N PHE A 99 -1.91 -6.73 5.10
CA PHE A 99 -0.81 -7.36 4.38
C PHE A 99 -1.42 -8.37 3.42
N ALA A 100 -0.91 -8.43 2.19
CA ALA A 100 -1.07 -9.62 1.37
C ALA A 100 -0.36 -10.78 2.09
N ASN A 101 -1.08 -11.42 3.03
CA ASN A 101 -0.84 -12.68 3.75
C ASN A 101 -1.46 -12.71 5.18
N GLN A 102 -2.60 -12.06 5.49
CA GLN A 102 -3.36 -12.42 6.70
C GLN A 102 -4.84 -12.00 6.68
N ASP A 103 -5.68 -12.91 7.19
CA ASP A 103 -7.15 -12.90 7.16
C ASP A 103 -7.83 -11.81 8.02
N LYS A 104 -9.06 -11.53 7.61
CA LYS A 104 -9.97 -10.44 7.98
C LYS A 104 -10.34 -10.33 9.47
N ALA A 105 -10.54 -9.09 9.93
CA ALA A 105 -11.49 -8.75 11.00
C ALA A 105 -12.04 -7.31 10.85
N ASP A 106 -13.21 -7.10 11.43
CA ASP A 106 -14.27 -6.16 11.06
C ASP A 106 -14.14 -4.72 11.66
N GLN A 107 -14.57 -3.74 10.85
CA GLN A 107 -15.36 -2.53 11.17
C GLN A 107 -14.82 -1.20 11.82
N VAL A 108 -15.10 -0.10 11.06
CA VAL A 108 -15.44 1.32 11.40
C VAL A 108 -14.37 2.46 11.26
N LEU A 109 -14.36 3.08 10.06
CA LEU A 109 -14.12 4.52 9.65
C LEU A 109 -12.81 5.21 10.10
N ASN A 110 -11.95 5.81 9.24
CA ASN A 110 -12.21 6.71 8.10
C ASN A 110 -10.88 7.02 7.36
N CYS A 111 -10.26 6.03 6.70
CA CYS A 111 -9.17 6.08 5.69
C CYS A 111 -8.57 4.66 5.64
N GLN A 112 -9.28 3.66 5.11
CA GLN A 112 -8.69 2.34 4.86
C GLN A 112 -7.84 2.43 3.60
N SER A 113 -6.74 3.18 3.68
CA SER A 113 -5.78 3.22 2.59
C SER A 113 -4.89 1.99 2.69
N THR A 114 -4.84 1.18 1.64
CA THR A 114 -4.00 -0.02 1.60
C THR A 114 -2.58 0.36 1.19
N LEU A 115 -1.59 -0.08 1.97
CA LEU A 115 -0.17 0.05 1.63
C LEU A 115 0.37 -1.29 1.14
N LYS A 116 1.07 -1.27 0.00
CA LYS A 116 1.84 -2.43 -0.50
C LYS A 116 3.31 -2.06 -0.62
N VAL A 117 4.18 -2.95 -0.15
CA VAL A 117 5.64 -2.81 -0.31
C VAL A 117 6.11 -3.86 -1.30
N LEU A 118 6.66 -3.41 -2.42
CA LEU A 118 6.98 -4.19 -3.60
C LEU A 118 8.49 -4.20 -3.86
N SER A 119 8.96 -5.27 -4.48
CA SER A 119 10.34 -5.46 -4.94
C SER A 119 10.31 -6.04 -6.37
N PRO A 120 11.46 -6.27 -7.03
CA PRO A 120 11.49 -6.86 -8.38
C PRO A 120 10.75 -8.20 -8.50
N GLU A 121 10.60 -8.96 -7.41
CA GLU A 121 9.91 -10.25 -7.41
C GLU A 121 8.38 -10.11 -7.60
N ASP A 122 7.81 -8.94 -7.31
CA ASP A 122 6.39 -8.65 -7.51
C ASP A 122 6.06 -8.23 -8.95
N GLY A 123 7.04 -8.29 -9.86
CA GLY A 123 6.88 -7.98 -11.27
C GLY A 123 6.95 -9.24 -12.13
N LYS A 124 8.03 -9.38 -12.91
CA LYS A 124 8.18 -10.48 -13.88
C LYS A 124 8.08 -11.87 -13.23
N ALA A 125 8.61 -12.03 -12.02
CA ALA A 125 8.58 -13.33 -11.34
C ALA A 125 7.14 -13.75 -11.00
N ASP A 126 6.26 -12.82 -10.62
CA ASP A 126 4.85 -13.12 -10.40
C ASP A 126 4.10 -13.46 -11.68
N ILE A 127 4.43 -12.83 -12.81
CA ILE A 127 3.90 -13.21 -14.13
C ILE A 127 4.31 -14.64 -14.47
N VAL A 128 5.58 -14.99 -14.26
CA VAL A 128 6.08 -16.35 -14.47
C VAL A 128 5.35 -17.33 -13.56
N LYS A 129 5.13 -16.98 -12.29
CA LYS A 129 4.40 -17.82 -11.33
C LYS A 129 2.94 -18.02 -11.73
N ALA A 130 2.24 -16.97 -12.16
CA ALA A 130 0.86 -17.06 -12.65
C ALA A 130 0.76 -17.96 -13.89
N ALA A 131 1.70 -17.83 -14.83
CA ALA A 131 1.77 -18.70 -16.00
C ALA A 131 2.03 -20.16 -15.61
N GLN A 132 2.95 -20.42 -14.67
CA GLN A 132 3.22 -21.77 -14.15
C GLN A 132 1.97 -22.37 -13.49
N ASN A 133 1.27 -21.60 -12.66
CA ASN A 133 0.01 -22.03 -12.03
C ASN A 133 -1.04 -22.40 -13.08
N PHE A 134 -1.19 -21.59 -14.13
CA PHE A 134 -2.11 -21.91 -15.23
C PHE A 134 -1.71 -23.20 -15.95
N CYS A 135 -0.43 -23.37 -16.30
CA CYS A 135 0.07 -24.60 -16.92
C CYS A 135 -0.17 -25.84 -16.06
N GLN A 136 -0.11 -25.72 -14.73
CA GLN A 136 -0.47 -26.82 -13.82
C GLN A 136 -1.95 -27.18 -13.91
N LEU A 137 -2.85 -26.20 -14.00
CA LEU A 137 -4.29 -26.45 -14.19
C LEU A 137 -4.56 -27.17 -15.52
N VAL A 138 -3.82 -26.81 -16.58
CA VAL A 138 -3.89 -27.48 -17.88
C VAL A 138 -3.38 -28.93 -17.78
N ALA A 139 -2.25 -29.15 -17.12
CA ALA A 139 -1.70 -30.50 -16.90
C ALA A 139 -2.65 -31.40 -16.09
N GLN A 140 -3.41 -30.80 -15.16
CA GLN A 140 -4.43 -31.47 -14.36
C GLN A 140 -5.79 -31.62 -15.09
N GLN A 141 -5.87 -31.22 -16.36
CA GLN A 141 -7.09 -31.25 -17.18
C GLN A 141 -8.27 -30.43 -16.60
N GLN A 142 -7.98 -29.46 -15.73
CA GLN A 142 -8.97 -28.54 -15.15
C GLN A 142 -9.25 -27.33 -16.06
N ARG A 143 -8.33 -27.03 -16.97
CA ARG A 143 -8.40 -25.94 -17.96
C ARG A 143 -7.79 -26.41 -19.28
N THR A 144 -8.12 -25.71 -20.35
CA THR A 144 -7.47 -25.85 -21.66
C THR A 144 -6.61 -24.63 -21.97
N TYR A 145 -5.63 -24.75 -22.87
CA TYR A 145 -4.75 -23.62 -23.22
C TYR A 145 -5.50 -22.42 -23.83
N THR A 146 -6.65 -22.65 -24.45
CA THR A 146 -7.53 -21.59 -24.99
C THR A 146 -8.30 -20.84 -23.91
N ASP A 147 -8.34 -21.36 -22.68
CA ASP A 147 -9.01 -20.68 -21.56
C ASP A 147 -8.16 -19.53 -21.00
N LEU A 148 -6.91 -19.37 -21.45
CA LEU A 148 -6.05 -18.28 -21.01
C LEU A 148 -6.41 -17.00 -21.76
N ASP A 149 -7.02 -16.05 -21.05
CA ASP A 149 -7.24 -14.69 -21.52
C ASP A 149 -6.68 -13.66 -20.51
N VAL A 150 -6.85 -12.38 -20.83
CA VAL A 150 -6.37 -11.27 -20.00
C VAL A 150 -7.02 -11.27 -18.62
N ASN A 151 -8.32 -11.57 -18.53
CA ASN A 151 -9.04 -11.58 -17.26
C ASN A 151 -8.60 -12.75 -16.37
N VAL A 152 -8.38 -13.93 -16.97
CA VAL A 152 -7.86 -15.10 -16.27
C VAL A 152 -6.46 -14.83 -15.74
N LEU A 153 -5.60 -14.21 -16.55
CA LEU A 153 -4.26 -13.83 -16.09
C LEU A 153 -4.32 -12.78 -14.96
N ASP A 154 -5.17 -11.76 -15.09
CA ASP A 154 -5.35 -10.73 -14.05
C ASP A 154 -5.83 -11.34 -12.73
N ASN A 155 -6.78 -12.30 -12.77
CA ASN A 155 -7.25 -13.01 -11.58
C ASN A 155 -6.14 -13.88 -10.95
N LEU A 156 -5.29 -14.51 -11.77
CA LEU A 156 -4.15 -15.28 -11.25
C LEU A 156 -3.13 -14.35 -10.58
N LEU A 157 -2.91 -13.15 -11.12
CA LEU A 157 -2.02 -12.14 -10.53
C LEU A 157 -2.63 -11.50 -9.27
N SER A 158 -3.94 -11.24 -9.23
CA SER A 158 -4.60 -10.62 -8.07
C SER A 158 -4.77 -11.58 -6.89
N SER A 159 -4.82 -12.90 -7.14
CA SER A 159 -4.98 -13.94 -6.10
C SER A 159 -3.91 -13.89 -5.00
N LYS A 160 -2.68 -13.45 -5.33
CA LYS A 160 -1.59 -13.25 -4.36
C LYS A 160 -1.85 -12.07 -3.43
N TYR A 161 -2.68 -11.12 -3.86
CA TYR A 161 -2.82 -9.80 -3.26
C TYR A 161 -4.21 -9.50 -2.68
N GLY A 162 -5.15 -10.45 -2.73
CA GLY A 162 -6.47 -10.33 -2.11
C GLY A 162 -7.34 -9.22 -2.67
N ILE A 163 -7.32 -8.98 -3.99
CA ILE A 163 -8.23 -8.08 -4.70
C ILE A 163 -9.21 -8.91 -5.54
#